data_AF-A0A9P0F8J5-F1
#
_entry.id   AF-A0A9P0F8J5-F1
#
_cell.length_a   1.000
_cell.length_b   1.000
_cell.length_c   1.000
_cell.angle_alpha   90.00
_cell.angle_beta   90.00
_cell.angle_gamma   90.00
#
_symmetry.space_group_name_H-M   'P 1'
#
loop_
_entity.id
_entity.type
_entity.pdbx_description
1 polymer ?
#
loop_
_entity_poly.entity_id
_entity_poly.type
_entity_poly.pdbx_seq_one_letter_code
_entity_poly.pdbx_strand_id
1 'polypeptide(L)'
;MANPSPSVSEYMVVLKSIVERYRKPTKSSHRNVLLSSLDRGKLSTTIQKFSELDSHKELRTWLTTLEKPVNVEILWLLNRKYVLQISSYLYLFEKFHDCFVRDLVLLATAPEREEYAQKILIDILLQLLCVNDAVPSLYQIYQSLQSKFIKEVIKILYTENAQTVHNYLEDLSTKSDFLESERKRFCSSHLTELLSYDPKKISLFDAISDQIVWFEYKSPSSVLRQFVYNLLKVFSCKEVFEQIFSVISASKFNLQKVLNFISLVCTHYGEKPCLEIVEERFCGATTDHNDHMVYVSLLFIRQIFLQDSVSFQKYAKWFKSLRLNNAQFSFLFQCLTRIVPYEPPLCLKIHINEFPNVPCRTTVSDYNLLVKTRLMDLKETMEYQGIFYLSDKSGQKADLRKIISHFVETGEVAKLLIEASVFRRQYFNNVFLPYLLGSESEDLEGKTKFIERLNKQGLIPSFRYVQWQKSLRNRS
;
A
#
# COMPACT_ATOMS: atom_id res chain seq x y z
N MET A 1 -69.59 0.10 9.90
CA MET A 1 -69.18 0.34 8.51
C MET A 1 -67.68 0.16 8.44
N ALA A 2 -67.20 -0.98 7.92
CA ALA A 2 -65.78 -1.16 7.67
C ALA A 2 -65.39 -0.25 6.50
N ASN A 3 -64.35 0.58 6.65
CA ASN A 3 -63.79 1.33 5.53
C ASN A 3 -63.44 0.34 4.41
N PRO A 4 -63.74 0.66 3.14
CA PRO A 4 -63.32 -0.19 2.03
C PRO A 4 -61.81 -0.40 2.09
N SER A 5 -61.38 -1.65 1.93
CA SER A 5 -59.98 -2.01 1.80
C SER A 5 -59.36 -1.16 0.69
N PRO A 6 -58.26 -0.43 0.94
CA PRO A 6 -57.64 0.41 -0.09
C PRO A 6 -57.29 -0.40 -1.34
N SER A 7 -57.56 0.15 -2.51
CA SER A 7 -57.28 -0.52 -3.79
C SER A 7 -55.77 -0.61 -4.06
N VAL A 8 -55.32 -1.58 -4.87
CA VAL A 8 -53.91 -1.69 -5.33
C VAL A 8 -53.43 -0.37 -5.96
N SER A 9 -54.32 0.38 -6.61
CA SER A 9 -54.06 1.71 -7.17
C SER A 9 -53.65 2.75 -6.12
N GLU A 10 -54.27 2.76 -4.94
CA GLU A 10 -53.94 3.71 -3.87
C GLU A 10 -52.53 3.45 -3.31
N TYR A 11 -52.16 2.19 -3.11
CA TYR A 11 -50.81 1.82 -2.69
C TYR A 11 -49.76 2.13 -3.75
N MET A 12 -50.10 1.96 -5.04
CA MET A 12 -49.22 2.37 -6.14
C MET A 12 -48.97 3.87 -6.17
N VAL A 13 -49.96 4.71 -5.84
CA VAL A 13 -49.77 6.17 -5.76
C VAL A 13 -48.77 6.52 -4.65
N VAL A 14 -48.86 5.86 -3.49
CA VAL A 14 -47.91 6.07 -2.38
C VAL A 14 -46.50 5.63 -2.78
N LEU A 15 -46.35 4.42 -3.35
CA LEU A 15 -45.06 3.92 -3.82
C LEU A 15 -44.43 4.85 -4.85
N LYS A 16 -45.19 5.25 -5.88
CA LYS A 16 -44.73 6.19 -6.93
C LYS A 16 -44.30 7.51 -6.32
N SER A 17 -45.10 8.09 -5.43
CA SER A 17 -44.80 9.37 -4.78
C SER A 17 -43.48 9.33 -3.99
N ILE A 18 -43.23 8.26 -3.24
CA ILE A 18 -41.98 8.09 -2.49
C ILE A 18 -40.80 7.88 -3.46
N VAL A 19 -40.94 7.03 -4.48
CA VAL A 19 -39.89 6.82 -5.48
C VAL A 19 -39.55 8.11 -6.22
N GLU A 20 -40.53 8.93 -6.60
CA GLU A 20 -40.32 10.23 -7.23
C GLU A 20 -39.53 11.19 -6.34
N ARG A 21 -39.80 11.18 -5.03
CA ARG A 21 -39.11 12.04 -4.07
C ARG A 21 -37.63 11.70 -3.93
N TYR A 22 -37.29 10.41 -3.98
CA TYR A 22 -35.92 9.90 -3.80
C TYR A 22 -35.23 9.55 -5.13
N ARG A 23 -35.78 10.02 -6.25
CA ARG A 23 -35.33 9.74 -7.62
C ARG A 23 -33.98 10.37 -8.00
N LYS A 24 -33.41 11.23 -7.14
CA LYS A 24 -32.12 11.90 -7.36
C LYS A 24 -31.23 11.87 -6.11
N PRO A 25 -30.13 11.12 -6.15
CA PRO A 25 -28.93 11.45 -5.39
C PRO A 25 -28.24 12.62 -6.11
N THR A 26 -28.43 13.85 -5.65
CA THR A 26 -27.53 14.95 -6.04
C THR A 26 -26.10 14.63 -5.57
N LYS A 27 -25.11 15.08 -6.34
CA LYS A 27 -23.70 14.66 -6.38
C LYS A 27 -22.90 14.56 -5.05
N SER A 28 -23.45 14.78 -3.86
CA SER A 28 -22.61 14.96 -2.67
C SER A 28 -23.26 14.76 -1.28
N SER A 29 -24.32 13.95 -1.13
CA SER A 29 -24.92 13.77 0.20
C SER A 29 -25.49 12.37 0.47
N HIS A 30 -24.93 11.66 1.46
CA HIS A 30 -25.43 10.38 1.99
C HIS A 30 -26.91 10.47 2.41
N ARG A 31 -27.39 11.66 2.84
CA ARG A 31 -28.79 11.90 3.24
C ARG A 31 -29.83 11.64 2.15
N ASN A 32 -29.41 11.56 0.88
CA ASN A 32 -30.32 11.29 -0.24
C ASN A 32 -30.34 9.81 -0.65
N VAL A 33 -29.42 8.99 -0.12
CA VAL A 33 -29.44 7.54 -0.33
C VAL A 33 -30.40 6.88 0.65
N LEU A 34 -30.43 7.35 1.90
CA LEU A 34 -31.37 6.84 2.90
C LEU A 34 -32.70 7.60 2.90
N LEU A 35 -33.79 6.86 3.09
CA LEU A 35 -35.13 7.41 3.30
C LEU A 35 -35.21 8.10 4.66
N SER A 36 -36.09 9.10 4.75
CA SER A 36 -36.50 9.64 6.05
C SER A 36 -37.21 8.55 6.87
N SER A 37 -37.14 8.63 8.20
CA SER A 37 -37.84 7.66 9.07
C SER A 37 -39.35 7.61 8.77
N LEU A 38 -39.95 8.76 8.46
CA LEU A 38 -41.35 8.88 8.07
C LEU A 38 -41.65 8.16 6.76
N ASP A 39 -40.87 8.42 5.70
CA ASP A 39 -41.10 7.82 4.39
C ASP A 39 -40.76 6.33 4.41
N ARG A 40 -39.74 5.90 5.16
CA ARG A 40 -39.44 4.49 5.40
C ARG A 40 -40.60 3.76 6.07
N GLY A 41 -41.17 4.34 7.12
CA GLY A 41 -42.34 3.76 7.81
C GLY A 41 -43.53 3.62 6.87
N LYS A 42 -43.89 4.70 6.17
CA LYS A 42 -44.98 4.69 5.18
C LYS A 42 -44.74 3.67 4.06
N LEU A 43 -43.53 3.60 3.52
CA LEU A 43 -43.17 2.68 2.47
C LEU A 43 -43.22 1.23 2.95
N SER A 44 -42.68 0.93 4.14
CA SER A 44 -42.72 -0.42 4.70
C SER A 44 -44.15 -0.92 4.93
N THR A 45 -45.05 -0.06 5.44
CA THR A 45 -46.48 -0.40 5.59
C THR A 45 -47.15 -0.60 4.23
N THR A 46 -46.82 0.25 3.25
CA THR A 46 -47.36 0.15 1.88
C THR A 46 -46.91 -1.14 1.21
N ILE A 47 -45.62 -1.47 1.24
CA ILE A 47 -45.06 -2.70 0.65
C ILE A 47 -45.62 -3.95 1.31
N GLN A 48 -45.81 -3.96 2.64
CA GLN A 48 -46.42 -5.10 3.34
C GLN A 48 -47.82 -5.39 2.78
N LYS A 49 -48.66 -4.36 2.69
CA LYS A 49 -50.01 -4.48 2.11
C LYS A 49 -49.97 -4.84 0.63
N PHE A 50 -48.97 -4.37 -0.10
CA PHE A 50 -48.75 -4.69 -1.51
C PHE A 50 -48.39 -6.18 -1.71
N SER A 51 -47.59 -6.75 -0.80
CA SER A 51 -47.21 -8.18 -0.85
C SER A 51 -48.36 -9.13 -0.55
N GLU A 52 -49.43 -8.64 0.09
CA GLU A 52 -50.64 -9.40 0.41
C GLU A 52 -51.67 -9.37 -0.75
N LEU A 53 -51.43 -8.56 -1.78
CA LEU A 53 -52.33 -8.35 -2.93
C LEU A 53 -51.67 -8.86 -4.22
N ASP A 54 -52.45 -9.44 -5.14
CA ASP A 54 -51.99 -9.76 -6.50
C ASP A 54 -51.79 -8.47 -7.30
N SER A 55 -50.56 -7.99 -7.29
CA SER A 55 -50.18 -6.64 -7.71
C SER A 55 -49.12 -6.64 -8.83
N HIS A 56 -48.86 -7.82 -9.41
CA HIS A 56 -47.82 -8.01 -10.42
C HIS A 56 -48.07 -7.21 -11.70
N LYS A 57 -49.35 -7.02 -12.09
CA LYS A 57 -49.72 -6.29 -13.31
C LYS A 57 -49.43 -4.79 -13.17
N GLU A 58 -49.83 -4.19 -12.05
CA GLU A 58 -49.61 -2.79 -11.73
C GLU A 58 -48.13 -2.49 -11.53
N LEU A 59 -47.41 -3.39 -10.86
CA LEU A 59 -45.96 -3.29 -10.69
C LEU A 59 -45.25 -3.35 -12.04
N ARG A 60 -45.59 -4.33 -12.91
CA ARG A 60 -45.01 -4.43 -14.26
C ARG A 60 -45.27 -3.18 -15.09
N THR A 61 -46.51 -2.67 -15.06
CA THR A 61 -46.90 -1.45 -15.78
C THR A 61 -46.12 -0.23 -15.27
N TRP A 62 -45.89 -0.14 -13.96
CA TRP A 62 -45.06 0.93 -13.42
C TRP A 62 -43.60 0.79 -13.84
N LEU A 63 -43.03 -0.41 -13.79
CA LEU A 63 -41.65 -0.67 -14.20
C LEU A 63 -41.41 -0.27 -15.66
N THR A 64 -42.34 -0.55 -16.58
CA THR A 64 -42.19 -0.14 -17.99
C THR A 64 -42.22 1.37 -18.20
N THR A 65 -42.79 2.12 -17.26
CA THR A 65 -42.82 3.61 -17.28
C THR A 65 -41.60 4.25 -16.58
N LEU A 66 -40.62 3.47 -16.12
CA LEU A 66 -39.45 4.00 -15.42
C LEU A 66 -38.46 4.70 -16.37
N GLU A 67 -38.45 6.04 -16.30
CA GLU A 67 -37.47 6.89 -16.98
C GLU A 67 -36.17 7.07 -16.20
N LYS A 68 -36.19 6.90 -14.87
CA LYS A 68 -35.07 7.17 -13.94
C LYS A 68 -34.89 6.03 -12.94
N PRO A 69 -33.69 5.87 -12.35
CA PRO A 69 -33.40 4.79 -11.41
C PRO A 69 -34.23 4.89 -10.13
N VAL A 70 -34.55 3.73 -9.56
CA VAL A 70 -35.12 3.58 -8.22
C VAL A 70 -33.98 3.59 -7.19
N ASN A 71 -34.19 4.29 -6.07
CA ASN A 71 -33.26 4.35 -4.96
C ASN A 71 -32.97 2.95 -4.37
N VAL A 72 -31.73 2.72 -3.96
CA VAL A 72 -31.24 1.41 -3.50
C VAL A 72 -31.91 0.91 -2.21
N GLU A 73 -32.26 1.78 -1.25
CA GLU A 73 -33.01 1.39 -0.04
C GLU A 73 -34.42 0.92 -0.41
N ILE A 74 -35.08 1.61 -1.36
CA ILE A 74 -36.40 1.21 -1.86
C ILE A 74 -36.34 -0.17 -2.53
N LEU A 75 -35.34 -0.39 -3.39
CA LEU A 75 -35.13 -1.69 -4.04
C LEU A 75 -34.89 -2.80 -3.00
N TRP A 76 -34.08 -2.54 -1.98
CA TRP A 76 -33.82 -3.47 -0.89
C TRP A 76 -35.10 -3.79 -0.10
N LEU A 77 -35.92 -2.80 0.23
CA LEU A 77 -37.20 -3.01 0.92
C LEU A 77 -38.19 -3.84 0.09
N LEU A 78 -38.31 -3.56 -1.21
CA LEU A 78 -39.17 -4.33 -2.12
C LEU A 78 -38.71 -5.78 -2.25
N ASN A 79 -37.39 -6.00 -2.32
CA ASN A 79 -36.79 -7.32 -2.41
C ASN A 79 -37.00 -8.15 -1.14
N ARG A 80 -36.82 -7.56 0.05
CA ARG A 80 -37.05 -8.23 1.34
C ARG A 80 -38.50 -8.66 1.57
N LYS A 81 -39.45 -8.03 0.88
CA LYS A 81 -40.88 -8.36 0.94
C LYS A 81 -41.36 -9.15 -0.27
N TYR A 82 -40.44 -9.66 -1.09
CA TYR A 82 -40.72 -10.47 -2.28
C TYR A 82 -41.62 -9.80 -3.32
N VAL A 83 -41.71 -8.45 -3.29
CA VAL A 83 -42.52 -7.68 -4.24
C VAL A 83 -41.78 -7.46 -5.56
N LEU A 84 -40.49 -7.12 -5.50
CA LEU A 84 -39.61 -6.96 -6.66
C LEU A 84 -38.22 -7.45 -6.31
N GLN A 85 -37.73 -8.47 -7.02
CA GLN A 85 -36.37 -8.95 -6.84
C GLN A 85 -35.35 -7.97 -7.45
N ILE A 86 -34.26 -7.71 -6.75
CA ILE A 86 -33.14 -6.89 -7.26
C ILE A 86 -32.58 -7.49 -8.57
N SER A 87 -32.50 -8.83 -8.66
CA SER A 87 -32.09 -9.55 -9.88
C SER A 87 -32.94 -9.17 -11.09
N SER A 88 -34.27 -9.17 -10.93
CA SER A 88 -35.21 -8.82 -11.99
C SER A 88 -35.07 -7.36 -12.40
N TYR A 89 -34.92 -6.46 -11.44
CA TYR A 89 -34.69 -5.04 -11.72
C TYR A 89 -33.38 -4.82 -12.50
N LEU A 90 -32.27 -5.41 -12.04
CA LEU A 90 -30.98 -5.25 -12.69
C LEU A 90 -30.94 -5.88 -14.08
N TYR A 91 -31.65 -6.99 -14.30
CA TYR A 91 -31.80 -7.59 -15.62
C TYR A 91 -32.57 -6.70 -16.59
N LEU A 92 -33.65 -6.04 -16.14
CA LEU A 92 -34.50 -5.21 -17.00
C LEU A 92 -33.93 -3.82 -17.28
N PHE A 93 -33.09 -3.28 -16.38
CA PHE A 93 -32.67 -1.88 -16.42
C PHE A 93 -31.16 -1.68 -16.42
N GLU A 94 -30.50 -2.18 -17.47
CA GLU A 94 -29.05 -2.00 -17.67
C GLU A 94 -28.62 -0.52 -17.61
N LYS A 95 -29.44 0.38 -18.18
CA LYS A 95 -29.23 1.84 -18.15
C LYS A 95 -29.10 2.45 -16.74
N PHE A 96 -29.51 1.74 -15.69
CA PHE A 96 -29.48 2.21 -14.30
C PHE A 96 -28.36 1.60 -13.45
N HIS A 97 -27.53 0.71 -14.02
CA HIS A 97 -26.44 0.03 -13.31
C HIS A 97 -25.44 1.00 -12.66
N ASP A 98 -25.03 2.06 -13.36
CA ASP A 98 -24.06 3.02 -12.80
C ASP A 98 -24.63 3.81 -11.62
N CYS A 99 -25.94 4.11 -11.66
CA CYS A 99 -26.61 4.75 -10.52
C CYS A 99 -26.70 3.79 -9.33
N PHE A 100 -27.00 2.52 -9.59
CA PHE A 100 -27.03 1.49 -8.55
C PHE A 100 -25.65 1.32 -7.89
N VAL A 101 -24.58 1.22 -8.67
CA VAL A 101 -23.21 1.15 -8.12
C VAL A 101 -22.86 2.39 -7.32
N ARG A 102 -23.16 3.59 -7.83
CA ARG A 102 -22.92 4.84 -7.10
C ARG A 102 -23.62 4.84 -5.74
N ASP A 103 -24.87 4.37 -5.68
CA ASP A 103 -25.62 4.33 -4.43
C ASP A 103 -24.98 3.32 -3.44
N LEU A 104 -24.48 2.18 -3.91
CA LEU A 104 -23.69 1.25 -3.07
C LEU A 104 -22.41 1.88 -2.54
N VAL A 105 -21.68 2.63 -3.37
CA VAL A 105 -20.47 3.35 -2.95
C VAL A 105 -20.80 4.41 -1.88
N LEU A 106 -21.94 5.09 -2.01
CA LEU A 106 -22.41 6.06 -1.01
C LEU A 106 -22.82 5.39 0.31
N LEU A 107 -23.35 4.17 0.28
CA LEU A 107 -23.58 3.37 1.49
C LEU A 107 -22.25 2.91 2.11
N ALA A 108 -21.28 2.47 1.29
CA ALA A 108 -19.96 2.06 1.75
C ALA A 108 -19.14 3.20 2.35
N THR A 109 -19.50 4.45 2.04
CA THR A 109 -18.86 5.66 2.56
C THR A 109 -19.73 6.42 3.57
N ALA A 110 -20.88 5.85 3.96
CA ALA A 110 -21.76 6.44 4.95
C ALA A 110 -21.05 6.49 6.32
N PRO A 111 -21.28 7.55 7.13
CA PRO A 111 -20.70 7.65 8.46
C PRO A 111 -21.00 6.40 9.30
N GLU A 112 -20.04 5.94 10.12
CA GLU A 112 -20.17 4.73 10.96
C GLU A 112 -21.43 4.70 11.84
N ARG A 113 -21.98 5.87 12.20
CA ARG A 113 -23.21 6.00 12.99
C ARG A 113 -24.48 5.62 12.23
N GLU A 114 -24.40 5.42 10.92
CA GLU A 114 -25.51 4.95 10.07
C GLU A 114 -25.46 3.42 9.91
N GLU A 115 -25.55 2.67 11.02
CA GLU A 115 -25.60 1.18 11.02
C GLU A 115 -26.62 0.62 10.01
N TYR A 116 -27.70 1.37 9.79
CA TYR A 116 -28.73 1.02 8.82
C TYR A 116 -28.22 1.03 7.37
N ALA A 117 -27.35 1.98 7.00
CA ALA A 117 -26.71 2.01 5.68
C ALA A 117 -25.84 0.78 5.47
N GLN A 118 -25.06 0.41 6.49
CA GLN A 118 -24.20 -0.78 6.43
C GLN A 118 -25.02 -2.05 6.30
N LYS A 119 -26.14 -2.16 7.03
CA LYS A 119 -27.07 -3.29 6.87
C LYS A 119 -27.58 -3.43 5.44
N ILE A 120 -28.02 -2.33 4.82
CA ILE A 120 -28.50 -2.35 3.42
C ILE A 120 -27.37 -2.79 2.48
N LEU A 121 -26.18 -2.20 2.64
CA LEU A 121 -25.02 -2.54 1.81
C LEU A 121 -24.70 -4.04 1.89
N ILE A 122 -24.59 -4.58 3.09
CA ILE A 122 -24.21 -5.98 3.31
C ILE A 122 -25.26 -6.94 2.73
N ASP A 123 -26.54 -6.70 2.98
CA ASP A 123 -27.62 -7.52 2.43
C ASP A 123 -27.61 -7.55 0.89
N ILE A 124 -27.35 -6.40 0.26
CA ILE A 124 -27.28 -6.31 -1.21
C ILE A 124 -26.00 -6.96 -1.73
N LEU A 125 -24.85 -6.72 -1.11
CA LEU A 125 -23.59 -7.35 -1.52
C LEU A 125 -23.70 -8.88 -1.43
N LEU A 126 -24.29 -9.44 -0.37
CA LEU A 126 -24.53 -10.88 -0.28
C LEU A 126 -25.37 -11.39 -1.47
N GLN A 127 -26.42 -10.67 -1.85
CA GLN A 127 -27.23 -11.04 -3.01
C GLN A 127 -26.46 -10.97 -4.34
N LEU A 128 -25.57 -9.98 -4.50
CA LEU A 128 -24.72 -9.86 -5.69
C LEU A 128 -23.63 -10.93 -5.73
N LEU A 129 -23.22 -11.47 -4.59
CA LEU A 129 -22.11 -12.41 -4.46
C LEU A 129 -22.54 -13.87 -4.51
N CYS A 130 -23.68 -14.22 -3.90
CA CYS A 130 -24.17 -15.59 -3.77
C CYS A 130 -25.01 -16.04 -4.97
N VAL A 131 -24.49 -15.84 -6.18
CA VAL A 131 -25.28 -15.97 -7.41
C VAL A 131 -25.01 -17.31 -8.05
N ASN A 132 -26.07 -18.09 -8.20
CA ASN A 132 -26.01 -19.37 -8.87
C ASN A 132 -25.75 -19.16 -10.38
N ASP A 133 -24.77 -19.86 -10.94
CA ASP A 133 -24.35 -19.78 -12.35
C ASP A 133 -25.44 -20.24 -13.34
N ALA A 134 -26.61 -20.63 -12.83
CA ALA A 134 -27.78 -21.07 -13.58
C ALA A 134 -28.29 -20.06 -14.63
N VAL A 135 -28.03 -18.76 -14.46
CA VAL A 135 -28.42 -17.72 -15.43
C VAL A 135 -27.17 -16.89 -15.85
N PRO A 136 -26.48 -17.27 -16.94
CA PRO A 136 -25.22 -16.64 -17.35
C PRO A 136 -25.31 -15.12 -17.57
N SER A 137 -26.42 -14.63 -18.10
CA SER A 137 -26.63 -13.19 -18.33
C SER A 137 -26.69 -12.40 -17.02
N LEU A 138 -27.34 -12.95 -15.99
CA LEU A 138 -27.44 -12.30 -14.69
C LEU A 138 -26.08 -12.33 -13.96
N TYR A 139 -25.36 -13.44 -14.10
CA TYR A 139 -24.01 -13.59 -13.57
C TYR A 139 -23.05 -12.53 -14.13
N GLN A 140 -23.04 -12.32 -15.45
CA GLN A 140 -22.23 -11.27 -16.10
C GLN A 140 -22.58 -9.87 -15.60
N ILE A 141 -23.87 -9.57 -15.44
CA ILE A 141 -24.33 -8.29 -14.88
C ILE A 141 -23.74 -8.09 -13.48
N TYR A 142 -23.83 -9.10 -12.61
CA TYR A 142 -23.32 -8.99 -11.25
C TYR A 142 -21.80 -8.87 -11.19
N GLN A 143 -21.05 -9.61 -11.99
CA GLN A 143 -19.60 -9.43 -12.10
C GLN A 143 -19.22 -8.01 -12.53
N SER A 144 -19.95 -7.45 -13.50
CA SER A 144 -19.76 -6.07 -13.95
C SER A 144 -20.03 -5.06 -12.83
N LEU A 145 -21.15 -5.21 -12.11
CA LEU A 145 -21.51 -4.35 -10.99
C LEU A 145 -20.50 -4.45 -9.84
N GLN A 146 -20.07 -5.66 -9.48
CA GLN A 146 -19.04 -5.88 -8.47
C GLN A 146 -17.73 -5.21 -8.88
N SER A 147 -17.26 -5.41 -10.12
CA SER A 147 -16.03 -4.78 -10.61
C SER A 147 -16.10 -3.25 -10.56
N LYS A 148 -17.23 -2.65 -10.98
CA LYS A 148 -17.44 -1.19 -10.90
C LYS A 148 -17.47 -0.68 -9.46
N PHE A 149 -18.14 -1.40 -8.55
CA PHE A 149 -18.19 -1.07 -7.12
C PHE A 149 -16.79 -1.10 -6.50
N ILE A 150 -16.04 -2.18 -6.71
CA ILE A 150 -14.68 -2.34 -6.19
C ILE A 150 -13.79 -1.20 -6.67
N LYS A 151 -13.81 -0.89 -7.97
CA LYS A 151 -13.03 0.21 -8.57
C LYS A 151 -13.26 1.55 -7.88
N GLU A 152 -14.52 1.93 -7.68
CA GLU A 152 -14.85 3.21 -7.04
C GLU A 152 -14.50 3.22 -5.54
N VAL A 153 -14.66 2.10 -4.82
CA VAL A 153 -14.20 2.02 -3.42
C VAL A 153 -12.68 2.15 -3.31
N ILE A 154 -11.92 1.40 -4.12
CA ILE A 154 -10.45 1.46 -4.12
C ILE A 154 -9.95 2.86 -4.45
N LYS A 155 -10.57 3.52 -5.42
CA LYS A 155 -10.30 4.92 -5.76
C LYS A 155 -10.46 5.84 -4.54
N ILE A 156 -11.55 5.70 -3.78
CA ILE A 156 -11.79 6.52 -2.57
C ILE A 156 -10.75 6.22 -1.49
N LEU A 157 -10.41 4.94 -1.28
CA LEU A 157 -9.38 4.51 -0.30
C LEU A 157 -8.00 5.13 -0.54
N TYR A 158 -7.68 5.50 -1.78
CA TYR A 158 -6.43 6.18 -2.14
C TYR A 158 -6.51 7.72 -2.17
N THR A 159 -7.67 8.31 -1.82
CA THR A 159 -7.89 9.77 -1.75
C THR A 159 -7.96 10.26 -0.30
N GLU A 160 -8.02 11.58 -0.11
CA GLU A 160 -8.23 12.20 1.20
C GLU A 160 -9.53 11.75 1.88
N ASN A 161 -10.51 11.27 1.10
CA ASN A 161 -11.78 10.77 1.59
C ASN A 161 -11.71 9.33 2.13
N ALA A 162 -10.52 8.70 2.20
CA ALA A 162 -10.37 7.33 2.66
C ALA A 162 -11.00 7.06 4.03
N GLN A 163 -11.01 8.07 4.93
CA GLN A 163 -11.60 7.96 6.27
C GLN A 163 -13.12 7.71 6.28
N THR A 164 -13.79 7.91 5.15
CA THR A 164 -15.23 7.67 5.02
C THR A 164 -15.57 6.21 4.72
N VAL A 165 -14.63 5.42 4.22
CA VAL A 165 -14.90 4.06 3.76
C VAL A 165 -15.06 3.12 4.96
N HIS A 166 -16.25 2.54 5.08
CA HIS A 166 -16.55 1.50 6.06
C HIS A 166 -15.92 0.16 5.70
N ASN A 167 -15.57 -0.63 6.72
CA ASN A 167 -14.94 -1.93 6.53
C ASN A 167 -15.95 -3.06 6.27
N TYR A 168 -16.69 -2.95 5.18
CA TYR A 168 -17.72 -3.93 4.81
C TYR A 168 -17.18 -5.36 4.60
N LEU A 169 -15.87 -5.53 4.36
CA LEU A 169 -15.24 -6.84 4.26
C LEU A 169 -15.27 -7.59 5.60
N GLU A 170 -15.10 -6.87 6.71
CA GLU A 170 -15.22 -7.43 8.05
C GLU A 170 -16.65 -7.87 8.34
N ASP A 171 -17.61 -7.01 8.06
CA ASP A 171 -19.03 -7.32 8.27
C ASP A 171 -19.50 -8.51 7.43
N LEU A 172 -19.08 -8.58 6.16
CA LEU A 172 -19.36 -9.73 5.29
C LEU A 172 -18.77 -11.02 5.89
N SER A 173 -17.60 -10.96 6.50
CA SER A 173 -16.95 -12.14 7.10
C SER A 173 -17.72 -12.74 8.28
N THR A 174 -18.60 -11.96 8.92
CA THR A 174 -19.44 -12.43 10.03
C THR A 174 -20.73 -13.15 9.58
N LYS A 175 -21.04 -13.15 8.27
CA LYS A 175 -22.30 -13.68 7.75
C LYS A 175 -22.16 -15.17 7.44
N SER A 176 -22.99 -16.00 8.08
CA SER A 176 -23.02 -17.45 7.91
C SER A 176 -23.27 -17.88 6.46
N ASP A 177 -24.08 -17.10 5.75
CA ASP A 177 -24.53 -17.43 4.39
C ASP A 177 -23.49 -17.05 3.33
N PHE A 178 -22.36 -16.46 3.74
CA PHE A 178 -21.30 -16.06 2.84
C PHE A 178 -20.31 -17.20 2.63
N LEU A 179 -20.57 -17.97 1.56
CA LEU A 179 -19.72 -19.07 1.14
C LEU A 179 -18.26 -18.63 0.96
N GLU A 180 -17.34 -19.49 1.39
CA GLU A 180 -15.91 -19.20 1.42
C GLU A 180 -15.32 -18.95 0.02
N SER A 181 -15.79 -19.68 -1.01
CA SER A 181 -15.35 -19.51 -2.40
C SER A 181 -15.71 -18.13 -2.96
N GLU A 182 -16.89 -17.64 -2.66
CA GLU A 182 -17.45 -16.36 -3.09
C GLU A 182 -16.69 -15.23 -2.39
N ARG A 183 -16.45 -15.39 -1.09
CA ARG A 183 -15.59 -14.50 -0.31
C ARG A 183 -14.21 -14.38 -0.92
N LYS A 184 -13.56 -15.52 -1.17
CA LYS A 184 -12.21 -15.54 -1.73
C LYS A 184 -12.16 -14.89 -3.12
N ARG A 185 -13.15 -15.15 -3.98
CA ARG A 185 -13.25 -14.52 -5.32
C ARG A 185 -13.44 -13.00 -5.24
N PHE A 186 -14.31 -12.53 -4.34
CA PHE A 186 -14.56 -11.11 -4.14
C PHE A 186 -13.34 -10.39 -3.57
N CYS A 187 -12.72 -10.95 -2.54
CA CYS A 187 -11.49 -10.44 -1.96
C CYS A 187 -10.34 -10.48 -2.98
N SER A 188 -10.26 -11.50 -3.83
CA SER A 188 -9.26 -11.55 -4.89
C SER A 188 -9.48 -10.41 -5.88
N SER A 189 -10.72 -10.09 -6.24
CA SER A 189 -11.02 -8.93 -7.10
C SER A 189 -10.59 -7.60 -6.47
N HIS A 190 -10.75 -7.43 -5.14
CA HIS A 190 -10.22 -6.27 -4.42
C HIS A 190 -8.70 -6.22 -4.43
N LEU A 191 -8.03 -7.35 -4.21
CA LEU A 191 -6.57 -7.41 -4.20
C LEU A 191 -6.01 -7.02 -5.57
N THR A 192 -6.57 -7.56 -6.65
CA THR A 192 -6.18 -7.16 -8.01
C THR A 192 -6.39 -5.67 -8.25
N GLU A 193 -7.55 -5.11 -7.87
CA GLU A 193 -7.82 -3.68 -8.09
C GLU A 193 -6.90 -2.78 -7.23
N LEU A 194 -6.64 -3.14 -5.97
CA LEU A 194 -5.69 -2.43 -5.10
C LEU A 194 -4.29 -2.33 -5.71
N LEU A 195 -3.79 -3.45 -6.26
CA LEU A 195 -2.46 -3.53 -6.87
C LEU A 195 -2.41 -2.85 -8.25
N SER A 196 -3.53 -2.87 -8.98
CA SER A 196 -3.66 -2.32 -10.34
C SER A 196 -4.03 -0.85 -10.38
N TYR A 197 -4.52 -0.28 -9.26
CA TYR A 197 -4.99 1.09 -9.21
C TYR A 197 -3.84 2.07 -9.49
N ASP A 198 -3.89 2.68 -10.67
CA ASP A 198 -2.83 3.54 -11.16
C ASP A 198 -3.31 4.98 -11.40
N PRO A 199 -3.11 5.89 -10.43
CA PRO A 199 -3.36 7.31 -10.66
C PRO A 199 -2.25 7.97 -11.51
N LYS A 200 -1.04 7.38 -11.57
CA LYS A 200 0.14 7.90 -12.28
C LYS A 200 1.12 6.75 -12.55
N LYS A 201 1.32 6.40 -13.83
CA LYS A 201 2.24 5.35 -14.26
C LYS A 201 3.68 5.68 -13.82
N ILE A 202 4.31 4.76 -13.08
CA ILE A 202 5.71 4.87 -12.64
C ILE A 202 6.52 3.76 -13.31
N SER A 203 7.70 4.08 -13.85
CA SER A 203 8.54 3.05 -14.46
C SER A 203 9.25 2.21 -13.38
N LEU A 204 9.71 1.01 -13.77
CA LEU A 204 10.49 0.15 -12.89
C LEU A 204 11.79 0.83 -12.42
N PHE A 205 12.46 1.57 -13.30
CA PHE A 205 13.70 2.28 -12.96
C PHE A 205 13.46 3.45 -12.00
N ASP A 206 12.36 4.19 -12.16
CA ASP A 206 11.96 5.23 -11.20
C ASP A 206 11.72 4.61 -9.82
N ALA A 207 11.08 3.43 -9.77
CA ALA A 207 10.89 2.70 -8.52
C ALA A 207 12.19 2.25 -7.86
N ILE A 208 13.19 1.85 -8.66
CA ILE A 208 14.53 1.54 -8.14
C ILE A 208 15.17 2.78 -7.51
N SER A 209 15.07 3.94 -8.17
CA SER A 209 15.63 5.19 -7.66
C SER A 209 14.94 5.70 -6.40
N ASP A 210 13.62 5.64 -6.37
CA ASP A 210 12.84 6.34 -5.34
C ASP A 210 12.33 5.43 -4.21
N GLN A 211 12.58 4.11 -4.24
CA GLN A 211 12.04 3.16 -3.25
C GLN A 211 12.26 3.59 -1.80
N ILE A 212 13.50 3.96 -1.45
CA ILE A 212 13.86 4.35 -0.07
C ILE A 212 13.09 5.61 0.34
N VAL A 213 12.99 6.58 -0.56
CA VAL A 213 12.25 7.84 -0.34
C VAL A 213 10.75 7.55 -0.16
N TRP A 214 10.17 6.66 -0.95
CA TRP A 214 8.76 6.32 -0.82
C TRP A 214 8.43 5.66 0.51
N PHE A 215 9.33 4.81 1.01
CA PHE A 215 9.18 4.16 2.30
C PHE A 215 9.18 5.18 3.46
N GLU A 216 10.10 6.15 3.44
CA GLU A 216 10.25 7.14 4.52
C GLU A 216 9.06 8.12 4.66
N TYR A 217 8.41 8.50 3.55
CA TYR A 217 7.49 9.65 3.55
C TYR A 217 5.99 9.30 3.42
N LYS A 218 5.60 8.05 3.15
CA LYS A 218 4.19 7.72 2.81
C LYS A 218 3.68 6.43 3.43
N SER A 219 3.35 6.48 4.72
CA SER A 219 2.51 5.46 5.33
C SER A 219 1.07 5.50 4.77
N PRO A 220 0.45 4.34 4.46
CA PRO A 220 -0.97 4.25 4.16
C PRO A 220 -1.83 4.83 5.30
N SER A 221 -3.01 5.36 4.95
CA SER A 221 -4.00 5.79 5.96
C SER A 221 -4.41 4.61 6.86
N SER A 222 -4.86 4.92 8.08
CA SER A 222 -5.34 3.91 9.04
C SER A 222 -6.46 3.05 8.45
N VAL A 223 -7.40 3.66 7.73
CA VAL A 223 -8.52 2.95 7.09
C VAL A 223 -8.05 2.04 5.98
N LEU A 224 -7.16 2.49 5.08
CA LEU A 224 -6.61 1.62 4.04
C LEU A 224 -5.84 0.45 4.65
N ARG A 225 -5.08 0.68 5.72
CA ARG A 225 -4.38 -0.37 6.45
C ARG A 225 -5.34 -1.41 7.01
N GLN A 226 -6.39 -0.97 7.72
CA GLN A 226 -7.37 -1.87 8.32
C GLN A 226 -8.17 -2.64 7.25
N PHE A 227 -8.52 -1.98 6.15
CA PHE A 227 -9.17 -2.60 5.00
C PHE A 227 -8.30 -3.72 4.40
N VAL A 228 -7.02 -3.43 4.17
CA VAL A 228 -6.05 -4.43 3.68
C VAL A 228 -5.88 -5.57 4.67
N TYR A 229 -5.77 -5.33 5.97
CA TYR A 229 -5.63 -6.43 6.94
C TYR A 229 -6.85 -7.34 6.97
N ASN A 230 -8.07 -6.79 6.88
CA ASN A 230 -9.27 -7.62 6.77
C ASN A 230 -9.31 -8.40 5.45
N LEU A 231 -8.75 -7.85 4.37
CA LEU A 231 -8.58 -8.57 3.12
C LEU A 231 -7.58 -9.73 3.25
N LEU A 232 -6.43 -9.50 3.91
CA LEU A 232 -5.37 -10.51 4.07
C LEU A 232 -5.80 -11.69 4.94
N LYS A 233 -6.71 -11.50 5.90
CA LYS A 233 -7.28 -12.60 6.71
C LYS A 233 -7.91 -13.72 5.87
N VAL A 234 -8.30 -13.45 4.62
CA VAL A 234 -8.95 -14.41 3.72
C VAL A 234 -7.95 -15.32 3.00
N PHE A 235 -6.66 -14.94 2.95
CA PHE A 235 -5.65 -15.62 2.14
C PHE A 235 -4.49 -16.13 2.99
N SER A 236 -3.84 -17.19 2.52
CA SER A 236 -2.49 -17.51 2.96
C SER A 236 -1.48 -16.53 2.36
N CYS A 237 -0.30 -16.41 2.98
CA CYS A 237 0.79 -15.57 2.47
C CYS A 237 1.15 -15.93 1.01
N LYS A 238 1.21 -17.23 0.70
CA LYS A 238 1.52 -17.74 -0.64
C LYS A 238 0.53 -17.26 -1.69
N GLU A 239 -0.77 -17.37 -1.41
CA GLU A 239 -1.82 -16.95 -2.35
C GLU A 239 -1.79 -15.45 -2.64
N VAL A 240 -1.46 -14.63 -1.64
CA VAL A 240 -1.29 -13.19 -1.81
C VAL A 240 -0.14 -12.90 -2.77
N PHE A 241 1.02 -13.54 -2.58
CA PHE A 241 2.16 -13.35 -3.47
C PHE A 241 1.93 -13.91 -4.88
N GLU A 242 1.26 -15.06 -5.02
CA GLU A 242 0.85 -15.59 -6.33
C GLU A 242 -0.01 -14.57 -7.08
N GLN A 243 -0.95 -13.93 -6.39
CA GLN A 243 -1.77 -12.89 -6.98
C GLN A 243 -0.97 -11.62 -7.32
N ILE A 244 -0.06 -11.18 -6.46
CA ILE A 244 0.85 -10.06 -6.74
C ILE A 244 1.66 -10.32 -8.01
N PHE A 245 2.30 -11.48 -8.12
CA PHE A 245 3.11 -11.82 -9.30
C PHE A 245 2.26 -12.00 -10.56
N SER A 246 1.03 -12.47 -10.44
CA SER A 246 0.06 -12.54 -11.55
C SER A 246 -0.27 -11.14 -12.10
N VAL A 247 -0.58 -10.19 -11.21
CA VAL A 247 -0.86 -8.79 -11.57
C VAL A 247 0.36 -8.12 -12.22
N ILE A 248 1.56 -8.40 -11.70
CA ILE A 248 2.81 -7.87 -12.26
C ILE A 248 3.07 -8.42 -13.66
N SER A 249 2.85 -9.73 -13.86
CA SER A 249 3.01 -10.37 -15.16
C SER A 249 2.03 -9.80 -16.19
N ALA A 250 0.82 -9.42 -15.76
CA ALA A 250 -0.17 -8.75 -16.61
C ALA A 250 0.18 -7.29 -16.95
N SER A 251 1.29 -6.73 -16.42
CA SER A 251 1.73 -5.34 -16.63
C SER A 251 0.68 -4.27 -16.27
N LYS A 252 -0.18 -4.57 -15.30
CA LYS A 252 -1.25 -3.69 -14.81
C LYS A 252 -1.03 -3.39 -13.33
N PHE A 253 -0.01 -2.60 -12.99
CA PHE A 253 0.28 -2.29 -11.59
C PHE A 253 0.92 -0.92 -11.40
N ASN A 254 0.71 -0.36 -10.21
CA ASN A 254 1.47 0.79 -9.74
C ASN A 254 2.51 0.32 -8.71
N LEU A 255 3.79 0.33 -9.09
CA LEU A 255 4.84 -0.30 -8.29
C LEU A 255 5.01 0.35 -6.91
N GLN A 256 4.81 1.66 -6.77
CA GLN A 256 4.80 2.32 -5.46
C GLN A 256 3.70 1.75 -4.56
N LYS A 257 2.49 1.56 -5.09
CA LYS A 257 1.37 0.98 -4.32
C LYS A 257 1.63 -0.47 -3.97
N VAL A 258 2.21 -1.24 -4.88
CA VAL A 258 2.61 -2.62 -4.63
C VAL A 258 3.65 -2.69 -3.51
N LEU A 259 4.67 -1.83 -3.50
CA LEU A 259 5.68 -1.80 -2.43
C LEU A 259 5.08 -1.42 -1.06
N ASN A 260 4.17 -0.45 -1.03
CA ASN A 260 3.42 -0.12 0.18
C ASN A 260 2.56 -1.30 0.64
N PHE A 261 1.95 -2.03 -0.30
CA PHE A 261 1.18 -3.22 0.00
C PHE A 261 2.06 -4.36 0.55
N ILE A 262 3.24 -4.60 -0.02
CA ILE A 262 4.23 -5.55 0.52
C ILE A 262 4.56 -5.24 1.98
N SER A 263 4.73 -3.96 2.32
CA SER A 263 4.98 -3.53 3.71
C SER A 263 3.85 -3.98 4.66
N LEU A 264 2.60 -3.85 4.21
CA LEU A 264 1.41 -4.30 4.95
C LEU A 264 1.34 -5.83 5.04
N VAL A 265 1.65 -6.54 3.96
CA VAL A 265 1.72 -8.02 3.92
C VAL A 265 2.76 -8.54 4.92
N CYS A 266 3.95 -7.94 4.96
CA CYS A 266 5.00 -8.30 5.91
C CYS A 266 4.59 -8.02 7.36
N THR A 267 3.87 -6.92 7.61
CA THR A 267 3.34 -6.62 8.94
C THR A 267 2.31 -7.68 9.38
N HIS A 268 1.52 -8.20 8.45
CA HIS A 268 0.47 -9.19 8.73
C HIS A 268 1.00 -10.62 8.90
N TYR A 269 1.83 -11.11 7.97
CA TYR A 269 2.31 -12.51 7.97
C TYR A 269 3.71 -12.68 8.58
N GLY A 270 4.45 -11.59 8.81
CA GLY A 270 5.84 -11.59 9.24
C GLY A 270 6.83 -11.54 8.08
N GLU A 271 8.06 -11.09 8.39
CA GLU A 271 9.16 -10.95 7.43
C GLU A 271 9.51 -12.27 6.75
N LYS A 272 9.77 -13.33 7.55
CA LYS A 272 10.34 -14.58 7.05
C LYS A 272 9.46 -15.28 6.01
N PRO A 273 8.14 -15.51 6.23
CA PRO A 273 7.30 -16.14 5.21
C PRO A 273 7.23 -15.35 3.90
N CYS A 274 7.25 -14.01 3.98
CA CYS A 274 7.24 -13.16 2.80
C CYS A 274 8.57 -13.28 2.03
N LEU A 275 9.69 -13.25 2.75
CA LEU A 275 11.02 -13.32 2.17
C LEU A 275 11.24 -14.64 1.42
N GLU A 276 10.89 -15.78 2.02
CA GLU A 276 11.08 -17.10 1.42
C GLU A 276 10.40 -17.22 0.04
N ILE A 277 9.17 -16.71 -0.10
CA ILE A 277 8.43 -16.73 -1.37
C ILE A 277 9.09 -15.84 -2.43
N VAL A 278 9.56 -14.65 -2.03
CA VAL A 278 10.20 -13.71 -2.96
C VAL A 278 11.59 -14.20 -3.36
N GLU A 279 12.34 -14.83 -2.45
CA GLU A 279 13.63 -15.46 -2.75
C GLU A 279 13.48 -16.63 -3.73
N GLU A 280 12.46 -17.47 -3.57
CA GLU A 280 12.14 -18.52 -4.53
C GLU A 280 11.90 -17.92 -5.92
N ARG A 281 11.10 -16.84 -6.00
CA ARG A 281 10.84 -16.15 -7.27
C ARG A 281 12.10 -15.51 -7.86
N PHE A 282 12.95 -14.91 -7.05
CA PHE A 282 14.23 -14.32 -7.46
C PHE A 282 15.18 -15.39 -8.04
N CYS A 283 15.33 -16.52 -7.34
CA CYS A 283 16.14 -17.65 -7.80
C CYS A 283 15.59 -18.25 -9.11
N GLY A 284 14.27 -18.39 -9.23
CA GLY A 284 13.62 -18.80 -10.49
C GLY A 284 13.94 -17.81 -11.62
N ALA A 285 13.73 -16.51 -11.40
CA ALA A 285 13.96 -15.48 -12.41
C ALA A 285 15.43 -15.40 -12.88
N THR A 286 16.40 -15.64 -11.98
CA THR A 286 17.82 -15.71 -12.37
C THR A 286 18.14 -16.96 -13.18
N THR A 287 17.44 -18.08 -12.95
CA THR A 287 17.56 -19.31 -13.73
C THR A 287 16.99 -19.12 -15.13
N ASP A 288 15.80 -18.50 -15.21
CA ASP A 288 15.06 -18.29 -16.45
C ASP A 288 15.57 -17.09 -17.27
N HIS A 289 16.59 -16.38 -16.77
CA HIS A 289 17.13 -15.16 -17.38
C HIS A 289 16.06 -14.07 -17.60
N ASN A 290 15.12 -13.94 -16.65
CA ASN A 290 14.03 -12.96 -16.67
C ASN A 290 14.43 -11.70 -15.86
N ASP A 291 14.94 -10.68 -16.55
CA ASP A 291 15.46 -9.46 -15.92
C ASP A 291 14.37 -8.67 -15.18
N HIS A 292 13.19 -8.53 -15.77
CA HIS A 292 12.05 -7.86 -15.16
C HIS A 292 11.68 -8.46 -13.80
N MET A 293 11.58 -9.79 -13.70
CA MET A 293 11.28 -10.46 -12.43
C MET A 293 12.44 -10.42 -11.43
N VAL A 294 13.69 -10.39 -11.90
CA VAL A 294 14.85 -10.15 -11.01
C VAL A 294 14.73 -8.76 -10.37
N TYR A 295 14.44 -7.71 -11.14
CA TYR A 295 14.29 -6.36 -10.63
C TYR A 295 13.12 -6.21 -9.66
N VAL A 296 11.95 -6.76 -10.01
CA VAL A 296 10.77 -6.75 -9.13
C VAL A 296 11.06 -7.48 -7.82
N SER A 297 11.66 -8.67 -7.89
CA SER A 297 11.97 -9.45 -6.69
C SER A 297 13.02 -8.76 -5.83
N LEU A 298 14.04 -8.13 -6.43
CA LEU A 298 15.03 -7.34 -5.72
C LEU A 298 14.37 -6.18 -4.97
N LEU A 299 13.46 -5.44 -5.61
CA LEU A 299 12.68 -4.39 -4.95
C LEU A 299 11.84 -4.94 -3.79
N PHE A 300 11.22 -6.11 -3.94
CA PHE A 300 10.41 -6.69 -2.86
C PHE A 300 11.27 -7.10 -1.66
N ILE A 301 12.40 -7.76 -1.90
CA ILE A 301 13.35 -8.13 -0.84
C ILE A 301 13.83 -6.90 -0.09
N ARG A 302 14.15 -5.84 -0.83
CA ARG A 302 14.47 -4.52 -0.27
C ARG A 302 13.33 -3.97 0.57
N GLN A 303 12.10 -4.01 0.07
CA GLN A 303 10.92 -3.51 0.78
C GLN A 303 10.65 -4.25 2.09
N ILE A 304 10.86 -5.56 2.08
CA ILE A 304 10.73 -6.43 3.24
C ILE A 304 11.76 -6.01 4.31
N PHE A 305 13.03 -5.81 3.93
CA PHE A 305 14.08 -5.45 4.88
C PHE A 305 14.08 -3.98 5.32
N LEU A 306 13.44 -3.08 4.59
CA LEU A 306 13.29 -1.68 4.99
C LEU A 306 12.42 -1.52 6.25
N GLN A 307 11.54 -2.49 6.56
CA GLN A 307 10.63 -2.41 7.71
C GLN A 307 11.35 -2.25 9.06
N ASP A 308 12.54 -2.86 9.21
CA ASP A 308 13.22 -2.93 10.51
C ASP A 308 14.25 -1.84 10.75
N SER A 309 14.83 -1.27 9.70
CA SER A 309 15.88 -0.27 9.88
C SER A 309 16.27 0.47 8.59
N VAL A 310 16.45 1.78 8.72
CA VAL A 310 17.09 2.65 7.71
C VAL A 310 18.53 2.20 7.39
N SER A 311 19.17 1.46 8.31
CA SER A 311 20.54 0.94 8.12
C SER A 311 20.69 -0.11 7.03
N PHE A 312 19.58 -0.76 6.65
CA PHE A 312 19.53 -1.80 5.62
C PHE A 312 20.46 -3.02 5.83
N GLN A 313 20.85 -3.28 7.09
CA GLN A 313 21.77 -4.38 7.44
C GLN A 313 21.28 -5.76 7.02
N LYS A 314 19.96 -6.01 7.11
CA LYS A 314 19.38 -7.29 6.71
C LYS A 314 19.57 -7.54 5.21
N TYR A 315 19.36 -6.52 4.37
CA TYR A 315 19.64 -6.60 2.94
C TYR A 315 21.10 -6.87 2.64
N ALA A 316 22.02 -6.21 3.34
CA ALA A 316 23.45 -6.49 3.21
C ALA A 316 23.83 -7.94 3.55
N LYS A 317 23.33 -8.46 4.69
CA LYS A 317 23.55 -9.85 5.08
C LYS A 317 22.96 -10.82 4.07
N TRP A 318 21.75 -10.55 3.60
CA TRP A 318 21.07 -11.33 2.57
C TRP A 318 21.90 -11.37 1.27
N PHE A 319 22.28 -10.20 0.74
CA PHE A 319 23.03 -10.10 -0.51
C PHE A 319 24.35 -10.86 -0.46
N LYS A 320 25.09 -10.75 0.64
CA LYS A 320 26.31 -11.51 0.91
C LYS A 320 26.09 -13.02 1.00
N SER A 321 24.92 -13.42 1.50
CA SER A 321 24.58 -14.83 1.72
C SER A 321 24.09 -15.55 0.46
N LEU A 322 23.87 -14.84 -0.64
CA LEU A 322 23.35 -15.40 -1.89
C LEU A 322 24.19 -16.60 -2.37
N ARG A 323 23.51 -17.70 -2.67
CA ARG A 323 24.09 -18.94 -3.20
C ARG A 323 23.48 -19.24 -4.55
N LEU A 324 24.09 -18.69 -5.60
CA LEU A 324 23.69 -18.92 -6.99
C LEU A 324 24.79 -19.70 -7.73
N ASN A 325 24.44 -20.36 -8.83
CA ASN A 325 25.43 -20.97 -9.71
C ASN A 325 26.11 -19.89 -10.58
N ASN A 326 27.15 -20.26 -11.33
CA ASN A 326 27.96 -19.31 -12.11
C ASN A 326 27.13 -18.57 -13.19
N ALA A 327 26.21 -19.26 -13.87
CA ALA A 327 25.37 -18.66 -14.90
C ALA A 327 24.38 -17.65 -14.28
N GLN A 328 23.71 -18.04 -13.20
CA GLN A 328 22.81 -17.17 -12.44
C GLN A 328 23.53 -15.94 -11.89
N PHE A 329 24.73 -16.09 -11.32
CA PHE A 329 25.53 -14.95 -10.88
C PHE A 329 25.89 -14.03 -12.04
N SER A 330 26.36 -14.58 -13.15
CA SER A 330 26.70 -13.80 -14.34
C SER A 330 25.49 -12.98 -14.83
N PHE A 331 24.31 -13.60 -14.88
CA PHE A 331 23.07 -12.92 -15.25
C PHE A 331 22.63 -11.85 -14.23
N LEU A 332 22.73 -12.15 -12.93
CA LEU A 332 22.46 -11.17 -11.87
C LEU A 332 23.36 -9.94 -12.01
N PHE A 333 24.67 -10.11 -12.25
CA PHE A 333 25.57 -8.96 -12.41
C PHE A 333 25.30 -8.17 -13.69
N GLN A 334 24.86 -8.81 -14.77
CA GLN A 334 24.36 -8.08 -15.95
C GLN A 334 23.13 -7.24 -15.59
N CYS A 335 22.18 -7.80 -14.84
CA CYS A 335 21.00 -7.08 -14.37
C CYS A 335 21.39 -5.90 -13.48
N LEU A 336 22.24 -6.11 -12.47
CA LEU A 336 22.73 -5.08 -11.56
C LEU A 336 23.49 -3.97 -12.30
N THR A 337 24.28 -4.32 -13.31
CA THR A 337 25.02 -3.36 -14.15
C THR A 337 24.07 -2.37 -14.84
N ARG A 338 22.94 -2.87 -15.38
CA ARG A 338 21.94 -2.02 -16.08
C ARG A 338 21.25 -1.02 -15.16
N ILE A 339 21.10 -1.34 -13.87
CA ILE A 339 20.38 -0.49 -12.91
C ILE A 339 21.30 0.48 -12.15
N VAL A 340 22.63 0.39 -12.30
CA VAL A 340 23.59 1.30 -11.61
C VAL A 340 23.25 2.80 -11.73
N PRO A 341 22.80 3.33 -12.89
CA PRO A 341 22.43 4.75 -12.99
C PRO A 341 21.30 5.15 -12.04
N TYR A 342 20.40 4.20 -11.73
CA TYR A 342 19.17 4.39 -10.98
C TYR A 342 19.28 3.93 -9.53
N GLU A 343 20.30 3.15 -9.18
CA GLU A 343 20.47 2.57 -7.85
C GLU A 343 20.77 3.64 -6.77
N PRO A 344 20.08 3.60 -5.62
CA PRO A 344 20.41 4.46 -4.49
C PRO A 344 21.85 4.23 -3.99
N PRO A 345 22.55 5.29 -3.53
CA PRO A 345 23.92 5.18 -3.02
C PRO A 345 24.10 4.10 -1.95
N LEU A 346 23.12 3.93 -1.07
CA LEU A 346 23.17 2.93 0.00
C LEU A 346 23.28 1.51 -0.57
N CYS A 347 22.47 1.17 -1.56
CA CYS A 347 22.49 -0.13 -2.23
C CYS A 347 23.82 -0.37 -2.95
N LEU A 348 24.32 0.65 -3.65
CA LEU A 348 25.63 0.60 -4.33
C LEU A 348 26.78 0.31 -3.34
N LYS A 349 26.80 0.98 -2.19
CA LYS A 349 27.77 0.73 -1.12
C LYS A 349 27.65 -0.71 -0.60
N ILE A 350 26.43 -1.22 -0.42
CA ILE A 350 26.22 -2.61 0.01
C ILE A 350 26.81 -3.59 -1.02
N HIS A 351 26.52 -3.39 -2.31
CA HIS A 351 26.95 -4.34 -3.34
C HIS A 351 28.47 -4.49 -3.44
N ILE A 352 29.25 -3.41 -3.19
CA ILE A 352 30.72 -3.46 -3.24
C ILE A 352 31.37 -3.90 -1.93
N ASN A 353 30.69 -3.74 -0.77
CA ASN A 353 31.25 -4.06 0.55
C ASN A 353 30.81 -5.43 1.08
N GLU A 354 29.58 -5.85 0.79
CA GLU A 354 28.97 -7.06 1.33
C GLU A 354 28.73 -8.08 0.21
N PHE A 355 29.80 -8.33 -0.54
CA PHE A 355 29.80 -9.10 -1.76
C PHE A 355 29.73 -10.62 -1.49
N PRO A 356 28.86 -11.39 -2.16
CA PRO A 356 28.82 -12.86 -2.03
C PRO A 356 30.09 -13.53 -2.58
N ASN A 357 30.35 -14.79 -2.25
CA ASN A 357 31.52 -15.49 -2.82
C ASN A 357 31.18 -15.98 -4.25
N VAL A 358 31.66 -15.25 -5.28
CA VAL A 358 31.21 -15.41 -6.67
C VAL A 358 32.31 -16.00 -7.59
N PRO A 359 32.00 -17.00 -8.45
CA PRO A 359 32.96 -17.57 -9.39
C PRO A 359 33.25 -16.71 -10.65
N CYS A 360 32.32 -15.86 -11.09
CA CYS A 360 32.47 -14.99 -12.29
C CYS A 360 33.28 -13.70 -12.01
N ARG A 361 34.56 -13.83 -11.69
CA ARG A 361 35.40 -12.72 -11.20
C ARG A 361 35.55 -11.54 -12.17
N THR A 362 35.52 -11.77 -13.48
CA THR A 362 35.69 -10.71 -14.50
C THR A 362 34.48 -9.77 -14.55
N THR A 363 33.27 -10.31 -14.76
CA THR A 363 32.01 -9.54 -14.77
C THR A 363 31.83 -8.72 -13.49
N VAL A 364 32.22 -9.32 -12.36
CA VAL A 364 32.17 -8.68 -11.03
C VAL A 364 33.16 -7.52 -10.92
N SER A 365 34.37 -7.69 -11.47
CA SER A 365 35.40 -6.63 -11.47
C SER A 365 34.92 -5.42 -12.26
N ASP A 366 34.34 -5.64 -13.44
CA ASP A 366 33.80 -4.56 -14.28
C ASP A 366 32.63 -3.85 -13.60
N TYR A 367 31.71 -4.62 -12.99
CA TYR A 367 30.63 -4.08 -12.19
C TYR A 367 31.14 -3.22 -11.03
N ASN A 368 32.14 -3.71 -10.27
CA ASN A 368 32.70 -2.97 -9.15
C ASN A 368 33.36 -1.65 -9.59
N LEU A 369 34.03 -1.63 -10.74
CA LEU A 369 34.60 -0.40 -11.30
C LEU A 369 33.50 0.61 -11.66
N LEU A 370 32.41 0.15 -12.29
CA LEU A 370 31.28 0.99 -12.64
C LEU A 370 30.60 1.58 -11.40
N VAL A 371 30.37 0.77 -10.36
CA VAL A 371 29.77 1.23 -9.09
C VAL A 371 30.65 2.25 -8.40
N LYS A 372 31.97 2.02 -8.33
CA LYS A 372 32.92 2.99 -7.75
C LYS A 372 32.89 4.32 -8.51
N THR A 373 32.84 4.28 -9.84
CA THR A 373 32.71 5.47 -10.69
C THR A 373 31.42 6.21 -10.39
N ARG A 374 30.31 5.49 -10.32
CA ARG A 374 28.99 6.07 -10.00
C ARG A 374 28.96 6.73 -8.62
N LEU A 375 29.55 6.10 -7.60
CA LEU A 375 29.64 6.69 -6.26
C LEU A 375 30.47 7.98 -6.25
N MET A 376 31.57 8.02 -7.01
CA MET A 376 32.36 9.26 -7.18
C MET A 376 31.55 10.36 -7.88
N ASP A 377 30.79 10.05 -8.93
CA ASP A 377 29.94 11.01 -9.64
C ASP A 377 28.85 11.59 -8.73
N LEU A 378 28.28 10.75 -7.85
CA LEU A 378 27.30 11.14 -6.84
C LEU A 378 27.93 11.89 -5.65
N LYS A 379 29.26 12.04 -5.61
CA LYS A 379 30.04 12.60 -4.48
C LYS A 379 29.81 11.85 -3.16
N GLU A 380 29.54 10.56 -3.27
CA GLU A 380 29.29 9.65 -2.17
C GLU A 380 30.56 8.86 -1.81
N THR A 381 30.67 8.49 -0.54
CA THR A 381 31.79 7.65 -0.10
C THR A 381 31.58 6.18 -0.47
N MET A 382 32.65 5.39 -0.52
CA MET A 382 32.54 3.97 -0.88
C MET A 382 32.18 3.08 0.32
N GLU A 383 32.32 3.54 1.55
CA GLU A 383 32.10 2.73 2.75
C GLU A 383 30.62 2.56 3.08
N TYR A 384 30.20 1.31 3.30
CA TYR A 384 28.86 0.99 3.78
C TYR A 384 28.69 1.15 5.30
N GLN A 385 29.66 0.70 6.10
CA GLN A 385 29.67 0.84 7.56
C GLN A 385 30.73 1.85 8.00
N GLY A 386 30.29 3.03 8.44
CA GLY A 386 31.14 4.13 8.90
C GLY A 386 31.43 4.12 10.41
N ILE A 387 32.03 5.20 10.91
CA ILE A 387 32.19 5.45 12.36
C ILE A 387 30.83 5.77 13.01
N PHE A 388 30.00 6.54 12.30
CA PHE A 388 28.59 6.66 12.64
C PHE A 388 27.94 5.34 12.25
N TYR A 389 27.48 4.59 13.23
CA TYR A 389 26.75 3.37 12.99
C TYR A 389 25.36 3.76 12.50
N LEU A 390 25.23 3.80 11.18
CA LEU A 390 24.02 3.51 10.43
C LEU A 390 22.73 4.10 11.03
N SER A 391 22.79 5.39 11.33
CA SER A 391 21.68 6.13 11.88
C SER A 391 21.31 7.30 10.96
N ASP A 392 20.02 7.63 11.00
CA ASP A 392 19.48 8.90 10.53
C ASP A 392 20.21 10.09 11.20
N LYS A 393 19.86 11.32 10.83
CA LYS A 393 20.47 12.52 11.44
C LYS A 393 20.39 12.52 12.98
N SER A 394 19.38 11.86 13.55
CA SER A 394 19.20 11.77 15.00
C SER A 394 20.19 10.81 15.67
N GLY A 395 20.45 9.63 15.10
CA GLY A 395 21.43 8.72 15.67
C GLY A 395 22.89 9.09 15.36
N GLN A 396 23.20 9.83 14.29
CA GLN A 396 24.55 10.41 14.09
C GLN A 396 24.91 11.34 15.27
N LYS A 397 23.94 12.09 15.80
CA LYS A 397 24.11 12.92 16.99
C LYS A 397 24.31 12.06 18.25
N ALA A 398 23.65 10.91 18.35
CA ALA A 398 23.83 9.99 19.48
C ALA A 398 25.20 9.29 19.46
N ASP A 399 25.66 8.84 18.29
CA ASP A 399 26.98 8.23 18.12
C ASP A 399 28.10 9.23 18.40
N LEU A 400 27.95 10.46 17.90
CA LEU A 400 28.89 11.53 18.20
C LEU A 400 28.94 11.83 19.71
N ARG A 401 27.78 11.85 20.38
CA ARG A 401 27.72 12.01 21.84
C ARG A 401 28.47 10.90 22.56
N LYS A 402 28.25 9.64 22.20
CA LYS A 402 28.98 8.50 22.81
C LYS A 402 30.49 8.60 22.62
N ILE A 403 30.94 8.99 21.43
CA ILE A 403 32.36 9.18 21.12
C ILE A 403 32.96 10.27 22.01
N ILE A 404 32.27 11.40 22.15
CA ILE A 404 32.74 12.52 22.98
C ILE A 404 32.71 12.13 24.46
N SER A 405 31.65 11.50 24.95
CA SER A 405 31.56 11.02 26.34
C SER A 405 32.69 10.04 26.66
N HIS A 406 32.98 9.07 25.77
CA HIS A 406 34.10 8.16 25.95
C HIS A 406 35.44 8.90 26.06
N PHE A 407 35.67 9.92 25.23
CA PHE A 407 36.88 10.74 25.32
C PHE A 407 36.93 11.55 26.62
N VAL A 408 35.82 12.11 27.08
CA VAL A 408 35.74 12.87 28.33
C VAL A 408 36.02 11.98 29.54
N GLU A 409 35.54 10.73 29.53
CA GLU A 409 35.74 9.75 30.60
C GLU A 409 37.16 9.17 30.61
N THR A 410 37.75 8.88 29.45
CA THR A 410 39.02 8.14 29.35
C THR A 410 40.22 9.01 29.02
N GLY A 411 40.02 10.20 28.45
CA GLY A 411 41.06 11.03 27.86
C GLY A 411 41.65 10.50 26.54
N GLU A 412 41.14 9.36 26.05
CA GLU A 412 41.66 8.67 24.87
C GLU A 412 40.73 8.79 23.67
N VAL A 413 41.33 8.87 22.48
CA VAL A 413 40.56 8.82 21.22
C VAL A 413 40.23 7.37 20.93
N ALA A 414 38.93 7.07 20.77
CA ALA A 414 38.47 5.70 20.54
C ALA A 414 39.25 5.03 19.40
N LYS A 415 39.70 3.78 19.61
CA LYS A 415 40.50 3.02 18.64
C LYS A 415 39.83 2.97 17.25
N LEU A 416 38.52 2.83 17.21
CA LEU A 416 37.71 2.84 15.98
C LEU A 416 37.92 4.11 15.13
N LEU A 417 38.09 5.28 15.77
CA LEU A 417 38.34 6.54 15.09
C LEU A 417 39.74 6.61 14.51
N ILE A 418 40.73 6.13 15.26
CA ILE A 418 42.11 6.06 14.78
C ILE A 418 42.18 5.13 13.58
N GLU A 419 41.60 3.93 13.69
CA GLU A 419 41.49 2.97 12.59
C GLU A 419 40.79 3.58 11.37
N ALA A 420 39.66 4.26 11.56
CA ALA A 420 38.96 4.92 10.47
C ALA A 420 39.77 6.07 9.85
N SER A 421 40.51 6.85 10.63
CA SER A 421 41.37 7.92 10.12
C SER A 421 42.54 7.39 9.27
N VAL A 422 42.99 6.16 9.52
CA VAL A 422 44.09 5.52 8.80
C VAL A 422 43.58 4.72 7.59
N PHE A 423 42.61 3.84 7.82
CA PHE A 423 42.14 2.86 6.83
C PHE A 423 40.94 3.35 6.02
N ARG A 424 40.21 4.36 6.49
CA ARG A 424 38.98 4.90 5.86
C ARG A 424 39.06 6.42 5.70
N ARG A 425 40.20 6.90 5.20
CA ARG A 425 40.55 8.34 5.09
C ARG A 425 39.48 9.16 4.37
N GLN A 426 38.86 8.62 3.31
CA GLN A 426 37.82 9.34 2.57
C GLN A 426 36.58 9.55 3.43
N TYR A 427 36.04 8.51 4.08
CA TYR A 427 34.95 8.66 5.04
C TYR A 427 35.30 9.59 6.20
N PHE A 428 36.46 9.40 6.83
CA PHE A 428 36.87 10.21 7.97
C PHE A 428 36.91 11.69 7.62
N ASN A 429 37.51 12.03 6.48
CA ASN A 429 37.65 13.41 6.04
C ASN A 429 36.38 14.00 5.44
N ASN A 430 35.53 13.23 4.76
CA ASN A 430 34.39 13.79 4.02
C ASN A 430 33.06 13.65 4.76
N VAL A 431 32.96 12.79 5.77
CA VAL A 431 31.72 12.54 6.53
C VAL A 431 31.92 12.85 8.00
N PHE A 432 32.86 12.17 8.66
CA PHE A 432 33.05 12.31 10.11
C PHE A 432 33.52 13.71 10.51
N LEU A 433 34.62 14.21 9.92
CA LEU A 433 35.16 15.52 10.27
C LEU A 433 34.20 16.68 10.00
N PRO A 434 33.53 16.81 8.82
CA PRO A 434 32.55 17.85 8.61
C PRO A 434 31.41 17.82 9.62
N TYR A 435 30.90 16.63 9.94
CA TYR A 435 29.82 16.49 10.92
C TYR A 435 30.28 16.84 12.34
N LEU A 436 31.46 16.37 12.77
CA LEU A 436 32.05 16.73 14.05
C LEU A 436 32.27 18.25 14.15
N LEU A 437 32.82 18.90 13.13
CA LEU A 437 33.13 20.34 13.18
C LEU A 437 31.86 21.20 13.06
N GLY A 438 30.84 20.74 12.33
CA GLY A 438 29.61 21.49 12.05
C GLY A 438 28.45 21.26 13.02
N SER A 439 28.41 20.14 13.75
CA SER A 439 27.27 19.81 14.62
C SER A 439 27.16 20.69 15.86
N GLU A 440 25.96 20.83 16.41
CA GLU A 440 25.77 21.38 17.75
C GLU A 440 25.90 20.26 18.79
N SER A 441 26.60 20.54 19.90
CA SER A 441 26.82 19.59 20.99
C SER A 441 26.29 20.17 22.28
N GLU A 442 25.63 19.33 23.08
CA GLU A 442 25.19 19.67 24.44
C GLU A 442 26.40 19.88 25.37
N ASP A 443 27.48 19.12 25.15
CA ASP A 443 28.78 19.33 25.79
C ASP A 443 29.74 20.03 24.81
N LEU A 444 29.78 21.36 24.85
CA LEU A 444 30.64 22.17 23.99
C LEU A 444 32.10 22.10 24.43
N GLU A 445 32.36 21.98 25.74
CA GLU A 445 33.72 21.95 26.28
C GLU A 445 34.41 20.62 25.97
N GLY A 446 33.75 19.49 26.21
CA GLY A 446 34.26 18.17 25.87
C GLY A 446 34.48 18.01 24.37
N LYS A 447 33.57 18.52 23.54
CA LYS A 447 33.74 18.58 22.08
C LYS A 447 34.96 19.40 21.66
N THR A 448 35.17 20.56 22.29
CA THR A 448 36.31 21.45 22.00
C THR A 448 37.63 20.76 22.34
N LYS A 449 37.74 20.19 23.55
CA LYS A 449 38.92 19.40 23.98
C LYS A 449 39.19 18.22 23.06
N PHE A 450 38.13 17.54 22.61
CA PHE A 450 38.23 16.42 21.68
C PHE A 450 38.79 16.85 20.31
N ILE A 451 38.28 17.94 19.74
CA ILE A 451 38.76 18.48 18.45
C ILE A 451 40.22 18.93 18.55
N GLU A 452 40.61 19.57 19.65
CA GLU A 452 42.01 19.94 19.91
C GLU A 452 42.92 18.72 20.00
N ARG A 453 42.46 17.65 20.67
CA ARG A 453 43.22 16.39 20.76
C ARG A 453 43.44 15.76 19.39
N LEU A 454 42.40 15.70 18.56
CA LEU A 454 42.48 15.18 17.19
C LEU A 454 43.43 16.02 16.33
N ASN A 455 43.41 17.35 16.47
CA ASN A 455 44.34 18.25 15.78
C ASN A 455 45.80 18.03 16.23
N LYS A 456 46.04 17.88 17.55
CA LYS A 456 47.38 17.57 18.10
C LYS A 456 47.92 16.22 17.60
N GLN A 457 47.04 15.25 17.33
CA GLN A 457 47.42 13.96 16.73
C GLN A 457 47.60 14.02 15.21
N GLY A 458 47.44 15.19 14.57
CA GLY A 458 47.55 15.35 13.13
C GLY A 458 46.40 14.73 12.34
N LEU A 459 45.29 14.38 12.99
CA LEU A 459 44.14 13.75 12.35
C LEU A 459 43.23 14.76 11.63
N ILE A 460 43.33 16.05 11.98
CA ILE A 460 42.55 17.12 11.33
C ILE A 460 43.47 17.93 10.40
N PRO A 461 43.11 18.10 9.11
CA PRO A 461 43.83 19.01 8.22
C PRO A 461 43.82 20.45 8.77
N SER A 462 44.98 21.09 8.81
CA SER A 462 45.16 22.40 9.46
C SER A 462 44.18 23.48 8.98
N PHE A 463 43.84 23.48 7.68
CA PHE A 463 42.89 24.45 7.13
C PHE A 463 41.49 24.33 7.75
N ARG A 464 41.02 23.10 8.02
CA ARG A 464 39.69 22.85 8.60
C ARG A 464 39.63 23.22 10.07
N TYR A 465 40.73 22.96 10.79
CA TYR A 465 40.85 23.37 12.18
C TYR A 465 40.79 24.90 12.32
N VAL A 466 41.52 25.63 11.47
CA VAL A 466 41.49 27.11 11.47
C VAL A 466 40.10 27.65 11.10
N GLN A 467 39.41 27.05 10.12
CA GLN A 467 38.04 27.43 9.78
C GLN A 467 37.07 27.21 10.95
N TRP A 468 37.18 26.07 11.63
CA TRP A 468 36.35 25.78 12.80
C TRP A 468 36.63 26.76 13.95
N GLN A 469 37.89 27.06 14.26
CA GLN A 469 38.24 28.07 15.28
C GLN A 469 37.64 29.45 14.96
N LYS A 470 37.67 29.88 13.69
CA LYS A 470 37.01 31.13 13.27
C LYS A 470 35.50 31.06 13.46
N SER A 471 34.87 29.94 13.11
CA SER A 471 33.42 29.75 13.29
C SER A 471 33.01 29.77 14.77
N LEU A 472 33.87 29.29 15.67
CA LEU A 472 33.64 29.29 17.10
C LEU A 472 33.71 30.70 17.69
N ARG A 473 34.69 31.51 17.26
CA ARG A 473 34.83 32.93 17.65
C ARG A 473 33.71 33.83 17.15
N ASN A 474 33.03 33.44 16.08
CA ASN A 474 31.88 34.19 15.56
C ASN A 474 30.55 33.78 16.24
N ARG A 475 30.55 32.73 17.06
CA ARG A 475 29.38 32.23 17.81
C ARG A 475 29.42 32.58 19.30
N SER A 476 30.61 32.87 19.83
CA SER A 476 30.83 33.56 21.11
C SER A 476 30.66 35.06 20.95
#